data_AF-A0A317RDI4-F1
#
_entry.id   AF-A0A317RDI4-F1
#
_cell.length_a   1.000
_cell.length_b   1.000
_cell.length_c   1.000
_cell.angle_alpha   90.00
_cell.angle_beta   90.00
_cell.angle_gamma   90.00
#
_symmetry.space_group_name_H-M   'P 1'
#
loop_
_entity.id
_entity.type
_entity.pdbx_description
1 polymer ?
#
loop_
_entity_poly.entity_id
_entity_poly.type
_entity_poly.pdbx_seq_one_letter_code
_entity_poly.pdbx_strand_id
1 'polypeptide(L)'
;MHVQSTRGARAIPFADFHRLPEGEPQRDATIEADELITHIELPARGYAQHSTYLKIRERASYAFALVSVAAAFELDEAGRMRHARLALGGVAHKPWRDPEAEALLEGQAPETPVFERAADVLLAPARAWGSENGPGTNAFKIPLARRAIVRALEMARDGELTNTGELAGHIFQEQGA
;
A
#
# COMPACT_ATOMS: atom_id res chain seq x y z
N MET A 1 -3.19 -9.18 -13.20
CA MET A 1 -4.66 -9.33 -13.27
C MET A 1 -4.97 -10.07 -14.54
N HIS A 2 -5.62 -11.22 -14.44
CA HIS A 2 -5.96 -12.01 -15.61
C HIS A 2 -7.44 -11.86 -15.93
N VAL A 3 -7.74 -11.54 -17.20
CA VAL A 3 -9.10 -11.30 -17.67
C VAL A 3 -9.40 -12.15 -18.90
N GLN A 4 -10.67 -12.48 -19.09
CA GLN A 4 -11.16 -13.30 -20.19
C GLN A 4 -12.42 -12.68 -20.81
N SER A 5 -12.51 -12.74 -22.14
CA SER A 5 -13.68 -12.35 -22.93
C SER A 5 -13.98 -13.41 -23.99
N THR A 6 -15.00 -13.15 -24.82
CA THR A 6 -15.30 -13.98 -26.01
C THR A 6 -14.19 -13.93 -27.07
N ARG A 7 -13.33 -12.90 -27.03
CA ARG A 7 -12.19 -12.73 -27.97
C ARG A 7 -10.90 -13.41 -27.50
N GLY A 8 -10.85 -13.89 -26.26
CA GLY A 8 -9.67 -14.53 -25.67
C GLY A 8 -9.31 -14.01 -24.28
N ALA A 9 -8.13 -14.41 -23.81
CA ALA A 9 -7.60 -14.03 -22.50
C ALA A 9 -6.42 -13.06 -22.63
N ARG A 10 -6.27 -12.15 -21.65
CA ARG A 10 -5.10 -11.28 -21.53
C ARG A 10 -4.74 -11.03 -20.07
N ALA A 11 -3.50 -10.61 -19.85
CA ALA A 11 -3.01 -10.17 -18.54
C ALA A 11 -2.83 -8.64 -18.52
N ILE A 12 -3.26 -8.02 -17.44
CA ILE A 12 -3.08 -6.60 -17.12
C ILE A 12 -2.14 -6.51 -15.91
N PRO A 13 -1.01 -5.80 -15.98
CA PRO A 13 -0.18 -5.53 -14.81
C PRO A 13 -1.02 -4.88 -13.71
N PHE A 14 -0.85 -5.28 -12.44
CA PHE A 14 -1.71 -4.78 -11.37
C PHE A 14 -1.61 -3.26 -11.19
N ALA A 15 -0.42 -2.68 -11.44
CA ALA A 15 -0.20 -1.24 -11.43
C ALA A 15 -1.05 -0.48 -12.46
N ASP A 16 -1.44 -1.15 -13.54
CA ASP A 16 -2.18 -0.60 -14.68
C ASP A 16 -3.67 -0.98 -14.65
N PHE A 17 -4.10 -1.75 -13.66
CA PHE A 17 -5.49 -2.20 -13.56
C PHE A 17 -6.44 -1.06 -13.19
N HIS A 18 -6.09 -0.27 -12.17
CA HIS A 18 -6.86 0.92 -11.78
C HIS A 18 -6.41 2.14 -12.56
N ARG A 19 -7.33 3.04 -12.88
CA ARG A 19 -7.03 4.27 -13.65
C ARG A 19 -7.33 5.53 -12.87
N LEU A 20 -6.76 6.65 -13.34
CA LEU A 20 -7.24 7.96 -12.93
C LEU A 20 -8.55 8.28 -13.66
N PRO A 21 -9.43 9.14 -13.09
CA PRO A 21 -10.72 9.45 -13.69
C PRO A 21 -10.60 10.06 -15.08
N GLU A 22 -9.62 10.97 -15.27
CA GLU A 22 -9.42 11.72 -16.52
C GLU A 22 -10.76 12.26 -17.07
N GLY A 23 -11.05 12.05 -18.36
CA GLY A 23 -12.33 12.40 -18.99
C GLY A 23 -13.43 11.35 -18.83
N GLU A 24 -13.17 10.24 -18.14
CA GLU A 24 -14.08 9.10 -18.00
C GLU A 24 -14.22 8.65 -16.53
N PRO A 25 -14.71 9.51 -15.62
CA PRO A 25 -14.78 9.24 -14.19
C PRO A 25 -15.67 8.05 -13.80
N GLN A 26 -16.56 7.62 -14.69
CA GLN A 26 -17.39 6.42 -14.53
C GLN A 26 -16.61 5.10 -14.67
N ARG A 27 -15.33 5.14 -15.07
CA ARG A 27 -14.47 3.96 -15.24
C ARG A 27 -13.37 3.96 -14.17
N ASP A 28 -13.43 3.01 -13.23
CA ASP A 28 -12.42 2.85 -12.18
C ASP A 28 -11.22 1.96 -12.61
N ALA A 29 -11.44 1.08 -13.59
CA ALA A 29 -10.47 0.08 -14.04
C ALA A 29 -10.32 0.01 -15.56
N THR A 30 -9.24 -0.61 -16.03
CA THR A 30 -8.86 -0.76 -17.45
C THR A 30 -9.41 -2.03 -18.11
N ILE A 31 -10.43 -2.64 -17.50
CA ILE A 31 -11.20 -3.74 -18.10
C ILE A 31 -12.21 -3.20 -19.10
N GLU A 32 -12.50 -4.01 -20.12
CA GLU A 32 -13.55 -3.76 -21.09
C GLU A 32 -14.88 -4.39 -20.66
N ALA A 33 -15.98 -3.91 -21.23
CA ALA A 33 -17.34 -4.26 -20.78
C ALA A 33 -17.66 -5.76 -20.88
N ASP A 34 -16.97 -6.52 -21.74
CA ASP A 34 -17.15 -7.95 -21.93
C ASP A 34 -15.99 -8.79 -21.35
N GLU A 35 -15.14 -8.19 -20.51
CA GLU A 35 -14.06 -8.87 -19.81
C GLU A 35 -14.43 -9.25 -18.38
N LEU A 36 -14.14 -10.50 -18.02
CA LEU A 36 -14.29 -11.03 -16.68
C LEU A 36 -12.92 -11.26 -16.04
N ILE A 37 -12.72 -10.76 -14.82
CA ILE A 37 -11.53 -11.09 -14.01
C ILE A 37 -11.63 -12.54 -13.57
N THR A 38 -10.65 -13.35 -13.96
CA THR A 38 -10.64 -14.79 -13.64
C THR A 38 -9.75 -15.10 -12.44
N HIS A 39 -8.59 -14.43 -12.33
CA HIS A 39 -7.67 -14.60 -11.21
C HIS A 39 -6.66 -13.46 -11.10
N ILE A 40 -5.99 -13.43 -9.95
CA ILE A 40 -4.85 -12.55 -9.67
C ILE A 40 -3.62 -13.44 -9.50
N GLU A 41 -2.54 -13.06 -10.15
CA GLU A 41 -1.24 -13.69 -9.98
C GLU A 41 -0.38 -12.80 -9.09
N LEU A 42 0.16 -13.37 -8.01
CA LEU A 42 1.08 -12.70 -7.10
C LEU A 42 2.44 -13.37 -7.24
N PRO A 43 3.55 -12.59 -7.35
CA PRO A 43 4.87 -13.19 -7.41
C PRO A 43 5.18 -13.90 -6.10
N ALA A 44 5.79 -15.08 -6.17
CA ALA A 44 6.32 -15.76 -4.99
C ALA A 44 7.46 -14.91 -4.41
N ARG A 45 7.17 -14.18 -3.33
CA ARG A 45 8.09 -13.26 -2.63
C ARG A 45 7.98 -13.46 -1.12
N GLY A 46 9.08 -13.19 -0.42
CA GLY A 46 9.24 -13.44 1.02
C GLY A 46 8.63 -12.39 1.94
N TYR A 47 7.70 -11.55 1.45
CA TYR A 47 7.17 -10.41 2.20
C TYR A 47 6.42 -10.78 3.48
N ALA A 48 6.01 -12.04 3.66
CA ALA A 48 5.27 -12.48 4.84
C ALA A 48 6.00 -12.16 6.16
N GLN A 49 7.33 -12.11 6.13
CA GLN A 49 8.15 -11.74 7.28
C GLN A 49 8.22 -10.23 7.52
N HIS A 50 8.09 -9.37 6.52
CA HIS A 50 8.14 -7.93 6.76
C HIS A 50 7.08 -7.23 5.93
N SER A 51 5.82 -7.44 6.32
CA SER A 51 4.68 -6.78 5.69
C SER A 51 3.61 -6.43 6.72
N THR A 52 2.86 -5.38 6.40
CA THR A 52 1.68 -4.97 7.18
C THR A 52 0.65 -4.30 6.28
N TYR A 53 -0.60 -4.28 6.76
CA TYR A 53 -1.63 -3.41 6.23
C TYR A 53 -2.28 -2.58 7.35
N LEU A 54 -1.83 -1.33 7.48
CA LEU A 54 -2.37 -0.40 8.46
C LEU A 54 -3.63 0.29 7.90
N LYS A 55 -4.75 0.23 8.64
CA LYS A 55 -6.03 0.83 8.25
C LYS A 55 -6.56 1.80 9.32
N ILE A 56 -6.36 3.10 9.12
CA ILE A 56 -6.86 4.15 10.02
C ILE A 56 -8.31 4.51 9.67
N ARG A 57 -9.18 4.52 10.67
CA ARG A 57 -10.63 4.64 10.53
C ARG A 57 -11.22 5.43 11.70
N GLU A 58 -12.39 6.01 11.50
CA GLU A 58 -13.14 6.69 12.58
C GLU A 58 -13.72 5.71 13.62
N ARG A 59 -13.98 4.46 13.21
CA ARG A 59 -14.58 3.43 14.04
C ARG A 59 -13.77 2.14 13.91
N ALA A 60 -13.71 1.37 15.00
CA ALA A 60 -12.87 0.17 15.11
C ALA A 60 -13.24 -0.94 14.10
N SER A 61 -14.52 -1.02 13.70
CA SER A 61 -15.00 -1.99 12.72
C SER A 61 -16.00 -1.36 11.77
N TYR A 62 -16.22 -2.04 10.64
CA TYR A 62 -17.21 -1.71 9.61
C TYR A 62 -17.13 -0.26 9.11
N ALA A 63 -15.91 0.18 8.81
CA ALA A 63 -15.63 1.50 8.25
C ALA A 63 -14.58 1.43 7.12
N PHE A 64 -14.75 2.29 6.13
CA PHE A 64 -13.72 2.56 5.12
C PHE A 64 -12.53 3.29 5.74
N ALA A 65 -11.36 3.15 5.12
CA ALA A 65 -10.15 3.79 5.59
C ALA A 65 -10.19 5.30 5.33
N LEU A 66 -9.88 6.10 6.35
CA LEU A 66 -9.47 7.49 6.13
C LEU A 66 -8.12 7.54 5.41
N VAL A 67 -7.19 6.69 5.86
CA VAL A 67 -5.93 6.37 5.19
C VAL A 67 -5.64 4.91 5.46
N SER A 68 -5.21 4.17 4.43
CA SER A 68 -4.56 2.87 4.61
C SER A 68 -3.18 2.85 3.98
N VAL A 69 -2.30 2.02 4.52
CA VAL A 69 -0.95 1.81 4.01
C VAL A 69 -0.66 0.33 3.96
N ALA A 70 -0.33 -0.17 2.78
CA ALA A 70 0.34 -1.44 2.60
C ALA A 70 1.85 -1.17 2.54
N ALA A 71 2.61 -1.77 3.43
CA ALA A 71 4.07 -1.69 3.44
C ALA A 71 4.64 -3.10 3.48
N ALA A 72 5.66 -3.38 2.67
CA ALA A 72 6.38 -4.63 2.70
C ALA A 72 7.84 -4.45 2.27
N PHE A 73 8.75 -5.28 2.77
CA PHE A 73 10.11 -5.39 2.28
C PHE A 73 10.67 -6.79 2.58
N GLU A 74 11.85 -7.09 2.06
CA GLU A 74 12.67 -8.22 2.46
C GLU A 74 13.94 -7.67 3.14
N LEU A 75 14.60 -8.47 3.98
CA LEU A 75 15.91 -8.11 4.53
C LEU A 75 16.99 -8.96 3.88
N ASP A 76 18.12 -8.34 3.57
CA ASP A 76 19.31 -9.07 3.14
C ASP A 76 20.11 -9.63 4.33
N GLU A 77 21.16 -10.39 4.05
CA GLU A 77 22.01 -11.02 5.07
C GLU A 77 22.63 -10.02 6.06
N ALA A 78 22.74 -8.74 5.67
CA ALA A 78 23.25 -7.68 6.53
C ALA A 78 22.13 -6.88 7.23
N GLY A 79 20.88 -7.35 7.13
CA GLY A 79 19.71 -6.70 7.72
C GLY A 79 19.26 -5.42 7.01
N ARG A 80 19.62 -5.23 5.72
CA ARG A 80 19.20 -4.06 4.94
C ARG A 80 17.99 -4.40 4.09
N MET A 81 17.10 -3.43 3.93
CA MET A 81 15.86 -3.58 3.15
C MET A 81 16.17 -3.84 1.68
N ARG A 82 15.42 -4.77 1.08
CA ARG A 82 15.36 -5.04 -0.35
C ARG A 82 13.93 -5.22 -0.81
N HIS A 83 13.69 -4.95 -2.08
CA HIS A 83 12.38 -5.14 -2.72
C HIS A 83 11.24 -4.43 -1.99
N ALA A 84 11.49 -3.22 -1.49
CA ALA A 84 10.51 -2.49 -0.70
C ALA A 84 9.27 -2.13 -1.54
N ARG A 85 8.10 -2.24 -0.94
CA ARG A 85 6.80 -1.91 -1.53
C ARG A 85 6.01 -1.03 -0.58
N LEU A 86 5.51 0.08 -1.12
CA LEU A 86 4.74 1.06 -0.35
C LEU A 86 3.57 1.58 -1.18
N ALA A 87 2.35 1.37 -0.70
CA ALA A 87 1.14 1.83 -1.36
C ALA A 87 0.11 2.36 -0.37
N LEU A 88 -0.57 3.45 -0.73
CA LEU A 88 -1.60 4.09 0.08
C LEU A 88 -3.00 3.88 -0.51
N GLY A 89 -3.99 3.75 0.37
CA GLY A 89 -5.41 3.74 0.05
C GLY A 89 -6.18 4.86 0.78
N GLY A 90 -7.35 5.21 0.26
CA GLY A 90 -8.23 6.24 0.83
C GLY A 90 -7.78 7.69 0.62
N VAL A 91 -6.70 7.90 -0.16
CA VAL A 91 -6.08 9.22 -0.40
C VAL A 91 -6.05 9.65 -1.87
N ALA A 92 -6.37 8.77 -2.80
CA ALA A 92 -6.42 9.03 -4.25
C ALA A 92 -7.46 8.14 -4.94
N HIS A 93 -7.71 8.42 -6.24
CA HIS A 93 -8.67 7.71 -7.09
C HIS A 93 -8.28 6.24 -7.37
N LYS A 94 -6.98 5.93 -7.33
CA LYS A 94 -6.44 4.57 -7.41
C LYS A 94 -5.43 4.37 -6.27
N PRO A 95 -5.02 3.12 -5.97
CA PRO A 95 -3.93 2.88 -5.03
C PRO A 95 -2.71 3.74 -5.39
N TRP A 96 -2.28 4.56 -4.44
CA TRP A 96 -1.18 5.49 -4.64
C TRP A 96 0.13 4.80 -4.31
N ARG A 97 0.93 4.52 -5.33
CA ARG A 97 2.26 3.92 -5.21
C ARG A 97 3.26 4.81 -5.95
N ASP A 98 4.44 4.96 -5.36
CA ASP A 98 5.55 5.71 -5.96
C ASP A 98 6.84 4.89 -5.90
N PRO A 99 7.33 4.36 -7.04
CA PRO A 99 8.60 3.63 -7.09
C PRO A 99 9.82 4.43 -6.63
N GLU A 100 9.80 5.77 -6.74
CA GLU A 100 10.93 6.60 -6.29
C GLU A 100 11.04 6.60 -4.76
N ALA A 101 9.90 6.68 -4.06
CA ALA A 101 9.86 6.54 -2.61
C ALA A 101 10.29 5.14 -2.14
N GLU A 102 9.91 4.09 -2.88
CA GLU A 102 10.36 2.72 -2.60
C GLU A 102 11.88 2.57 -2.76
N ALA A 103 12.47 3.17 -3.80
CA ALA A 103 13.90 3.12 -4.07
C ALA A 103 14.76 3.72 -2.95
N LEU A 104 14.22 4.67 -2.17
CA LEU A 104 14.91 5.25 -1.01
C LEU A 104 15.07 4.27 0.15
N LEU A 105 14.25 3.21 0.19
CA LEU A 105 14.33 2.17 1.21
C LEU A 105 15.37 1.10 0.82
N GLU A 106 15.64 0.91 -0.47
CA GLU A 106 16.56 -0.12 -0.96
C GLU A 106 17.99 0.07 -0.40
N GLY A 107 18.54 -1.00 0.18
CA GLY A 107 19.88 -1.01 0.76
C GLY A 107 20.02 -0.19 2.04
N GLN A 108 18.94 0.31 2.63
CA GLN A 108 18.96 1.03 3.91
C GLN A 108 18.65 0.09 5.09
N ALA A 109 19.12 0.44 6.28
CA ALA A 109 18.63 -0.16 7.51
C ALA A 109 17.16 0.24 7.76
N PRO A 110 16.31 -0.64 8.32
CA PRO A 110 14.90 -0.36 8.59
C PRO A 110 14.72 0.58 9.81
N GLU A 111 15.07 1.85 9.63
CA GLU A 111 15.07 2.85 10.70
C GLU A 111 14.08 3.99 10.42
N THR A 112 13.51 4.54 11.50
CA THR A 112 12.51 5.61 11.42
C THR A 112 12.95 6.81 10.55
N PRO A 113 14.19 7.34 10.63
CA PRO A 113 14.60 8.45 9.75
C PRO A 113 14.59 8.10 8.25
N VAL A 114 14.80 6.83 7.89
CA VAL A 114 14.70 6.36 6.51
C VAL A 114 13.23 6.34 6.07
N PHE A 115 12.35 5.83 6.93
CA PHE A 115 10.91 5.77 6.69
C PHE A 115 10.28 7.16 6.54
N GLU A 116 10.72 8.12 7.35
CA GLU A 116 10.28 9.52 7.26
C GLU A 116 10.63 10.15 5.91
N ARG A 117 11.86 9.94 5.41
CA ARG A 117 12.28 10.44 4.09
C ARG A 117 11.45 9.84 2.97
N ALA A 118 11.19 8.53 3.01
CA ALA A 118 10.32 7.87 2.02
C ALA A 118 8.89 8.41 2.07
N ALA A 119 8.35 8.66 3.26
CA ALA A 119 7.04 9.27 3.43
C ALA A 119 6.96 10.70 2.86
N ASP A 120 8.00 11.49 3.08
CA ASP A 120 8.09 12.87 2.59
C ASP A 120 8.17 12.93 1.07
N VAL A 121 8.94 12.04 0.43
CA VAL A 121 9.01 11.94 -1.03
C VAL A 121 7.68 11.46 -1.62
N LEU A 122 7.10 10.39 -1.09
CA LEU A 122 5.82 9.86 -1.57
C LEU A 122 4.70 10.91 -1.53
N LEU A 123 4.68 11.75 -0.49
CA LEU A 123 3.66 12.76 -0.26
C LEU A 123 4.01 14.14 -0.83
N ALA A 124 5.18 14.34 -1.42
CA ALA A 124 5.57 15.61 -2.04
C ALA A 124 4.54 16.14 -3.07
N PRO A 125 3.88 15.32 -3.90
CA PRO A 125 2.84 15.79 -4.82
C PRO A 125 1.44 15.87 -4.20
N ALA A 126 1.27 15.55 -2.91
CA ALA A 126 -0.04 15.52 -2.26
C ALA A 126 -0.67 16.91 -2.17
N ARG A 127 -1.93 17.00 -2.61
CA ARG A 127 -2.73 18.23 -2.55
C ARG A 127 -4.02 17.97 -1.80
N ALA A 128 -4.28 18.82 -0.81
CA ALA A 128 -5.57 18.85 -0.15
C ALA A 128 -6.62 19.52 -1.06
N TRP A 129 -7.86 19.07 -0.91
CA TRP A 129 -9.04 19.59 -1.58
C TRP A 129 -10.17 19.81 -0.57
N GLY A 130 -11.04 20.77 -0.88
CA GLY A 130 -12.20 21.10 -0.06
C GLY A 130 -12.36 22.61 0.11
N SER A 131 -13.39 23.00 0.86
CA SER A 131 -13.71 24.39 1.17
C SER A 131 -14.20 24.49 2.61
N GLU A 132 -13.77 25.54 3.32
CA GLU A 132 -14.25 25.85 4.67
C GLU A 132 -15.76 26.18 4.68
N ASN A 133 -16.28 26.70 3.56
CA ASN A 133 -17.70 26.97 3.35
C ASN A 133 -18.42 25.84 2.60
N GLY A 134 -17.78 24.68 2.44
CA GLY A 134 -18.30 23.49 1.76
C GLY A 134 -18.37 22.27 2.69
N PRO A 135 -18.32 21.02 2.18
CA PRO A 135 -18.40 19.80 3.00
C PRO A 135 -17.14 19.53 3.87
N GLY A 136 -16.31 20.55 4.12
CA GLY A 136 -15.06 20.47 4.85
C GLY A 136 -13.83 20.31 3.95
N THR A 137 -12.67 20.20 4.59
CA THR A 137 -11.36 20.01 3.94
C THR A 137 -10.78 18.64 4.26
N ASN A 138 -10.14 18.02 3.27
CA ASN A 138 -9.41 16.77 3.49
C ASN A 138 -7.93 16.99 3.88
N ALA A 139 -7.52 18.23 4.17
CA ALA A 139 -6.13 18.59 4.48
C ALA A 139 -5.53 17.76 5.63
N PHE A 140 -6.35 17.32 6.59
CA PHE A 140 -5.91 16.44 7.68
C PHE A 140 -5.32 15.11 7.19
N LYS A 141 -5.67 14.64 5.98
CA LYS A 141 -5.19 13.37 5.42
C LYS A 141 -3.69 13.39 5.14
N ILE A 142 -3.09 14.53 4.79
CA ILE A 142 -1.66 14.61 4.46
C ILE A 142 -0.79 14.29 5.69
N PRO A 143 -0.89 15.01 6.83
CA PRO A 143 -0.12 14.67 8.02
C PRO A 143 -0.52 13.32 8.62
N LEU A 144 -1.78 12.89 8.44
CA LEU A 144 -2.21 11.55 8.85
C LEU A 144 -1.53 10.46 8.02
N ALA A 145 -1.44 10.63 6.70
CA ALA A 145 -0.80 9.69 5.79
C ALA A 145 0.70 9.59 6.06
N ARG A 146 1.39 10.72 6.30
CA ARG A 146 2.81 10.70 6.67
C ARG A 146 3.06 9.83 7.90
N ARG A 147 2.29 10.05 8.97
CA ARG A 147 2.39 9.24 10.20
C ARG A 147 2.01 7.77 9.97
N ALA A 148 1.00 7.51 9.12
CA ALA A 148 0.58 6.16 8.80
C ALA A 148 1.66 5.40 8.01
N ILE A 149 2.36 6.04 7.08
CA ILE A 149 3.47 5.43 6.34
C ILE A 149 4.58 4.99 7.29
N VAL A 150 5.04 5.92 8.14
CA VAL A 150 6.11 5.63 9.11
C VAL A 150 5.67 4.49 10.03
N ARG A 151 4.46 4.57 10.59
CA ARG A 151 3.92 3.52 11.46
C ARG A 151 3.82 2.16 10.77
N ALA A 152 3.39 2.13 9.51
CA ALA A 152 3.29 0.89 8.76
C ALA A 152 4.67 0.28 8.49
N LEU A 153 5.69 1.09 8.16
CA LEU A 153 7.05 0.58 7.97
C LEU A 153 7.66 0.06 9.28
N GLU A 154 7.39 0.72 10.41
CA GLU A 154 7.76 0.22 11.74
C GLU A 154 7.05 -1.09 12.07
N MET A 155 5.75 -1.22 11.79
CA MET A 155 5.00 -2.47 11.99
C MET A 155 5.49 -3.59 11.07
N ALA A 156 5.86 -3.30 9.83
CA ALA A 156 6.47 -4.29 8.94
C ALA A 156 7.85 -4.75 9.45
N ARG A 157 8.62 -3.86 10.09
CA ARG A 157 9.90 -4.20 10.73
C ARG A 157 9.70 -5.05 11.99
N ASP A 158 8.80 -4.64 12.87
CA ASP A 158 8.68 -5.19 14.23
C ASP A 158 7.69 -6.37 14.33
N GLY A 159 6.83 -6.54 13.33
CA GLY A 159 5.66 -7.42 13.37
C GLY A 159 4.38 -6.70 13.80
N GLU A 160 3.23 -7.30 13.50
CA GLU A 160 1.94 -6.75 13.91
C GLU A 160 1.60 -7.15 15.35
N LEU A 161 1.19 -6.19 16.17
CA LEU A 161 0.55 -6.49 17.46
C LEU A 161 -0.76 -7.24 17.20
N THR A 162 -0.84 -8.47 17.69
CA THR A 162 -2.06 -9.25 17.66
C THR A 162 -3.05 -8.73 18.69
N ASN A 163 -4.27 -9.26 18.62
CA ASN A 163 -5.33 -9.01 19.58
C ASN A 163 -4.96 -9.46 21.01
N THR A 164 -3.86 -10.20 21.20
CA THR A 164 -3.34 -10.66 22.50
C THR A 164 -2.30 -9.71 23.10
N GLY A 165 -1.93 -8.63 22.38
CA GLY A 165 -0.89 -7.70 22.83
C GLY A 165 0.54 -8.23 22.61
N GLU A 166 0.68 -9.37 21.96
CA GLU A 166 1.95 -9.93 21.52
C GLU A 166 2.26 -9.42 20.12
N LEU A 167 3.53 -9.19 19.80
CA LEU A 167 3.93 -9.08 18.40
C LEU A 167 3.75 -10.46 17.78
N ALA A 168 2.98 -10.57 16.71
CA ALA A 168 3.02 -11.73 15.84
C ALA A 168 4.45 -11.83 15.29
N GLY A 169 5.29 -12.60 15.98
CA GLY A 169 6.52 -13.11 15.39
C GLY A 169 6.13 -13.81 14.10
N HIS A 170 6.83 -13.49 13.01
CA HIS A 170 6.49 -13.94 11.66
C HIS A 170 6.24 -15.46 11.66
N ILE A 171 4.98 -15.85 11.45
CA ILE A 171 4.41 -17.17 11.74
C ILE A 171 5.00 -18.31 10.87
N PHE A 172 6.01 -18.03 10.05
CA PHE A 172 6.69 -19.02 9.21
C PHE A 172 8.18 -19.07 9.53
N GLN A 173 8.54 -19.49 10.74
CA GLN A 173 9.74 -20.31 10.88
C GLN A 173 9.37 -21.73 10.45
N GLU A 174 10.01 -22.20 9.38
CA GLU A 174 9.86 -23.55 8.87
C GLU A 174 9.97 -24.58 10.00
N GLN A 175 8.90 -25.34 10.22
CA GLN A 175 9.08 -26.71 10.67
C GLN A 175 9.74 -27.45 9.50
N GLY A 176 11.04 -27.70 9.60
CA GLY A 176 11.78 -28.42 8.57
C GLY A 176 13.19 -28.83 9.01
N ALA A 177 13.27 -29.87 9.84
CA ALA A 177 14.08 -31.09 9.67
C ALA A 177 14.28 -31.80 11.03
#